data_AF-A0A1I4FE53-F1
#
_entry.id   AF-A0A1I4FE53-F1
#
_cell.length_a   1.000
_cell.length_b   1.000
_cell.length_c   1.000
_cell.angle_alpha   90.00
_cell.angle_beta   90.00
_cell.angle_gamma   90.00
#
_symmetry.space_group_name_H-M   'P 1'
#
loop_
_entity.id
_entity.type
_entity.pdbx_description
1 polymer ?
#
loop_
_entity_poly.entity_id
_entity_poly.type
_entity_poly.pdbx_seq_one_letter_code
_entity_poly.pdbx_strand_id
1 'polypeptide(L)'
;MYYIPYLPDGKYGRAYFVRQDWLDQLGLDQPDDVDALHDVLLAFRDQDPNGNGLKDEIPFFVRDWEEVIRLVTLWDGRSSGSDTPHDFLVTDAGEIAHPYAQDTYRIGLSHVADWYAEGLIDNEVFTRGVSARDYLLSENLGGMTHDWFASTSGYNAALIDKIEGFDFIPFLPPASVSGKRIEEHSRIPIKPDGWAISHTNQHPIETIKYFDFWFTETGRLLSNFGVEGETWDMIDGEPVFKPEVLNSDRAVNSQLWEVGAQIKKGYWQDYRYEWQWTAEAARKGIELYDSEDLLVDQFLGVAFSKEEQEVYDRYWPSIQTYMLERQQAWVLGSGDIDADWDDYISTLNKMGYDDVIGVMNAAYTRQYD
;
A
#
# COMPACT_ATOMS: atom_id res chain seq x y z
N MET A 1 -8.40 21.34 -15.91
CA MET A 1 -8.86 20.17 -15.12
C MET A 1 -9.59 19.22 -16.07
N TYR A 2 -9.03 18.05 -16.35
CA TYR A 2 -9.56 17.08 -17.33
C TYR A 2 -10.36 15.93 -16.71
N TYR A 3 -10.29 15.76 -15.39
CA TYR A 3 -11.02 14.76 -14.63
C TYR A 3 -11.40 15.32 -13.25
N ILE A 4 -12.39 14.72 -12.62
CA ILE A 4 -12.71 14.96 -11.20
C ILE A 4 -12.12 13.79 -10.41
N PRO A 5 -11.22 14.06 -9.45
CA PRO A 5 -10.48 13.03 -8.74
C PRO A 5 -11.30 12.38 -7.63
N TYR A 6 -10.90 11.16 -7.27
CA TYR A 6 -11.16 10.59 -5.95
C TYR A 6 -10.30 11.30 -4.91
N LEU A 7 -10.92 11.82 -3.85
CA LEU A 7 -10.24 12.45 -2.72
C LEU A 7 -10.35 11.54 -1.49
N PRO A 8 -9.31 10.77 -1.14
CA PRO A 8 -9.27 10.01 0.11
C PRO A 8 -9.38 10.93 1.34
N ASP A 9 -9.82 10.35 2.45
CA ASP A 9 -9.87 10.99 3.76
C ASP A 9 -9.18 10.09 4.79
N GLY A 10 -8.46 10.67 5.75
CA GLY A 10 -7.60 9.97 6.70
C GLY A 10 -6.09 10.23 6.48
N LYS A 11 -5.27 9.85 7.47
CA LYS A 11 -3.81 10.09 7.48
C LYS A 11 -3.02 8.85 7.03
N TYR A 12 -3.13 7.77 7.78
CA TYR A 12 -2.44 6.52 7.46
C TYR A 12 -3.25 5.64 6.52
N GLY A 13 -2.54 4.85 5.71
CA GLY A 13 -3.16 3.81 4.89
C GLY A 13 -2.85 2.43 5.42
N ARG A 14 -1.60 2.01 5.27
CA ARG A 14 -1.10 0.69 5.65
C ARG A 14 -0.28 0.73 6.95
N ALA A 15 -0.05 -0.44 7.52
CA ALA A 15 0.86 -0.69 8.62
C ALA A 15 1.40 -2.10 8.59
N TYR A 16 2.49 -2.33 9.33
CA TYR A 16 3.00 -3.66 9.60
C TYR A 16 2.12 -4.34 10.64
N PHE A 17 1.70 -5.58 10.35
CA PHE A 17 0.92 -6.43 11.23
C PHE A 17 1.67 -7.72 11.49
N VAL A 18 1.65 -8.20 12.74
CA VAL A 18 2.32 -9.43 13.17
C VAL A 18 1.38 -10.31 13.99
N ARG A 19 1.57 -11.64 13.90
CA ARG A 19 0.95 -12.63 14.77
C ARG A 19 1.54 -12.54 16.17
N GLN A 20 0.90 -11.77 17.06
CA GLN A 20 1.33 -11.62 18.44
C GLN A 20 1.24 -12.93 19.20
N ASP A 21 0.23 -13.76 18.90
CA ASP A 21 0.09 -15.09 19.49
C ASP A 21 1.24 -16.03 19.12
N TRP A 22 1.80 -15.91 17.91
CA TRP A 22 3.02 -16.63 17.51
C TRP A 22 4.26 -16.12 18.24
N LEU A 23 4.40 -14.80 18.40
CA LEU A 23 5.48 -14.22 19.21
C LEU A 23 5.42 -14.73 20.65
N ASP A 24 4.24 -14.70 21.27
CA ASP A 24 4.02 -15.15 22.65
C ASP A 24 4.32 -16.65 22.81
N GLN A 25 3.91 -17.49 21.84
CA GLN A 25 4.19 -18.93 21.83
C GLN A 25 5.70 -19.24 21.75
N LEU A 26 6.44 -18.46 20.96
CA LEU A 26 7.88 -18.62 20.80
C LEU A 26 8.70 -17.87 21.86
N GLY A 27 8.05 -17.04 22.69
CA GLY A 27 8.71 -16.20 23.69
C GLY A 27 9.56 -15.09 23.07
N LEU A 28 9.09 -14.52 21.95
CA LEU A 28 9.73 -13.45 21.20
C LEU A 28 9.03 -12.11 21.47
N ASP A 29 9.79 -11.03 21.41
CA ASP A 29 9.25 -9.66 21.42
C ASP A 29 8.88 -9.22 19.98
N GLN A 30 8.10 -8.15 19.85
CA GLN A 30 7.90 -7.50 18.55
C GLN A 30 9.25 -6.99 18.02
N PRO A 31 9.56 -7.18 16.71
CA PRO A 31 10.86 -6.82 16.17
C PRO A 31 11.04 -5.30 16.09
N ASP A 32 12.10 -4.79 16.72
CA ASP A 32 12.36 -3.35 16.82
C ASP A 32 13.08 -2.78 15.59
N ASP A 33 13.94 -3.59 14.96
CA ASP A 33 14.78 -3.24 13.81
C ASP A 33 14.79 -4.37 12.75
N VAL A 34 15.44 -4.11 11.61
CA VAL A 34 15.53 -5.05 10.49
C VAL A 34 16.20 -6.39 10.85
N ASP A 35 17.18 -6.39 11.76
CA ASP A 35 17.88 -7.61 12.18
C ASP A 35 16.96 -8.46 13.07
N ALA A 36 16.30 -7.82 14.05
CA ALA A 36 15.28 -8.48 14.89
C ALA A 36 14.10 -8.98 14.06
N LEU A 37 13.71 -8.23 13.02
CA LEU A 37 12.67 -8.66 12.09
C LEU A 37 13.09 -9.93 11.35
N HIS A 38 14.31 -9.98 10.82
CA HIS A 38 14.83 -11.20 10.16
C HIS A 38 14.80 -12.40 11.11
N ASP A 39 15.28 -12.25 12.35
CA ASP A 39 15.27 -13.30 13.36
C ASP A 39 13.85 -13.80 13.69
N VAL A 40 12.89 -12.89 13.80
CA VAL A 40 11.47 -13.24 14.03
C VAL A 40 10.88 -13.99 12.84
N LEU A 41 11.10 -13.53 11.61
CA LEU A 41 10.60 -14.21 10.41
C LEU A 41 11.24 -15.60 10.26
N LEU A 42 12.53 -15.73 10.59
CA LEU A 42 13.24 -17.00 10.62
C LEU A 42 12.64 -17.95 11.66
N ALA A 43 12.32 -17.44 12.86
CA ALA A 43 11.68 -18.22 13.90
C ALA A 43 10.27 -18.69 13.49
N PHE A 44 9.47 -17.83 12.86
CA PHE A 44 8.17 -18.22 12.31
C PHE A 44 8.31 -19.34 11.28
N ARG A 45 9.31 -19.28 10.41
CA ARG A 45 9.57 -20.32 9.40
C ARG A 45 10.00 -21.66 9.99
N ASP A 46 10.76 -21.65 11.09
CA ASP A 46 11.51 -22.84 11.55
C ASP A 46 10.99 -23.46 12.84
N GLN A 47 10.17 -22.76 13.62
CA GLN A 47 9.79 -23.18 14.99
C GLN A 47 8.33 -23.62 15.16
N ASP A 48 7.60 -23.86 14.05
CA ASP A 48 6.24 -24.41 14.07
C ASP A 48 5.29 -23.63 15.02
N PRO A 49 5.18 -22.29 14.91
CA PRO A 49 4.30 -21.52 15.78
C PRO A 49 2.82 -21.88 15.58
N ASN A 50 2.42 -22.52 14.48
CA ASN A 50 1.05 -23.03 14.33
C ASN A 50 0.82 -24.39 15.02
N GLY A 51 1.89 -25.09 15.42
CA GLY A 51 1.88 -26.29 16.25
C GLY A 51 1.40 -27.56 15.54
N ASN A 52 1.42 -27.59 14.21
CA ASN A 52 0.93 -28.72 13.42
C ASN A 52 2.04 -29.75 13.09
N GLY A 53 3.30 -29.46 13.41
CA GLY A 53 4.46 -30.33 13.18
C GLY A 53 4.95 -30.37 11.72
N LEU A 54 4.45 -29.49 10.87
CA LEU A 54 4.90 -29.26 9.50
C LEU A 54 5.69 -27.96 9.45
N LYS A 55 6.39 -27.76 8.34
CA LYS A 55 7.10 -26.51 8.04
C LYS A 55 6.34 -25.82 6.92
N ASP A 56 5.21 -25.23 7.25
CA ASP A 56 4.24 -24.67 6.31
C ASP A 56 3.92 -23.18 6.56
N GLU A 57 4.47 -22.60 7.61
CA GLU A 57 4.38 -21.18 7.88
C GLU A 57 5.01 -20.35 6.77
N ILE A 58 4.32 -19.26 6.44
CA ILE A 58 4.73 -18.21 5.51
C ILE A 58 4.97 -16.95 6.35
N PRO A 59 6.24 -16.64 6.68
CA PRO A 59 6.54 -15.58 7.64
C PRO A 59 6.06 -14.21 7.18
N PHE A 60 6.37 -13.80 5.95
CA PHE A 60 5.92 -12.54 5.37
C PHE A 60 5.11 -12.77 4.10
N PHE A 61 3.91 -12.20 4.04
CA PHE A 61 3.03 -12.29 2.88
C PHE A 61 2.38 -10.94 2.61
N VAL A 62 1.94 -10.72 1.38
CA VAL A 62 1.22 -9.50 0.98
C VAL A 62 0.14 -9.84 -0.03
N ARG A 63 -0.91 -9.01 -0.10
CA ARG A 63 -1.95 -9.14 -1.14
C ARG A 63 -1.67 -8.30 -2.39
N ASP A 64 -0.85 -7.26 -2.23
CA ASP A 64 -0.35 -6.38 -3.27
C ASP A 64 1.15 -6.65 -3.37
N TRP A 65 1.61 -7.23 -4.49
CA TRP A 65 2.99 -7.71 -4.62
C TRP A 65 4.02 -6.58 -4.48
N GLU A 66 3.61 -5.34 -4.78
CA GLU A 66 4.41 -4.12 -4.63
C GLU A 66 4.89 -3.91 -3.19
N GLU A 67 4.17 -4.45 -2.21
CA GLU A 67 4.54 -4.36 -0.79
C GLU A 67 5.76 -5.24 -0.43
N VAL A 68 6.10 -6.25 -1.23
CA VAL A 68 7.42 -6.92 -1.11
C VAL A 68 8.54 -5.96 -1.45
N ILE A 69 8.35 -5.15 -2.49
CA ILE A 69 9.35 -4.16 -2.89
C ILE A 69 9.46 -3.07 -1.84
N ARG A 70 8.39 -2.75 -1.11
CA ARG A 70 8.42 -1.76 -0.02
C ARG A 70 9.34 -2.15 1.14
N LEU A 71 9.69 -3.43 1.28
CA LEU A 71 10.68 -3.89 2.27
C LEU A 71 12.07 -3.23 2.08
N VAL A 72 12.39 -2.67 0.89
CA VAL A 72 13.64 -1.91 0.69
C VAL A 72 13.80 -0.74 1.67
N THR A 73 12.70 -0.26 2.27
CA THR A 73 12.72 0.77 3.33
C THR A 73 13.51 0.34 4.58
N LEU A 74 13.61 -0.96 4.84
CA LEU A 74 14.43 -1.52 5.92
C LEU A 74 15.94 -1.34 5.68
N TRP A 75 16.34 -1.01 4.45
CA TRP A 75 17.73 -0.69 4.05
C TRP A 75 17.86 0.74 3.53
N ASP A 76 17.05 1.66 4.06
CA ASP A 76 17.03 3.09 3.69
C ASP A 76 16.70 3.36 2.22
N GLY A 77 16.20 2.34 1.50
CA GLY A 77 15.67 2.46 0.17
C GLY A 77 14.28 3.09 0.16
N ARG A 78 13.82 3.44 -1.03
CA ARG A 78 12.45 3.85 -1.31
C ARG A 78 11.90 2.96 -2.41
N SER A 79 10.62 2.60 -2.33
CA SER A 79 9.94 1.82 -3.38
C SER A 79 8.98 2.67 -4.20
N SER A 80 8.52 3.79 -3.63
CA SER A 80 7.68 4.77 -4.29
C SER A 80 7.76 6.12 -3.58
N GLY A 81 7.60 7.22 -4.32
CA GLY A 81 7.43 8.53 -3.70
C GLY A 81 6.02 8.82 -3.19
N SER A 82 5.03 7.98 -3.50
CA SER A 82 3.65 8.17 -3.04
C SER A 82 2.92 6.85 -2.75
N ASP A 83 1.67 6.94 -2.30
CA ASP A 83 0.71 5.82 -2.24
C ASP A 83 0.48 5.15 -3.61
N THR A 84 0.73 5.86 -4.71
CA THR A 84 0.74 5.25 -6.04
C THR A 84 1.97 4.34 -6.16
N PRO A 85 1.83 3.05 -6.55
CA PRO A 85 3.01 2.21 -6.74
C PRO A 85 3.92 2.74 -7.86
N HIS A 86 5.23 2.50 -7.72
CA HIS A 86 6.24 2.84 -8.74
C HIS A 86 6.29 4.33 -9.09
N ASP A 87 5.98 5.21 -8.14
CA ASP A 87 5.95 6.64 -8.37
C ASP A 87 7.34 7.27 -8.18
N PHE A 88 7.55 8.40 -8.85
CA PHE A 88 8.73 9.24 -8.64
C PHE A 88 8.73 9.81 -7.22
N LEU A 89 9.89 10.25 -6.75
CA LEU A 89 10.07 10.89 -5.45
C LEU A 89 10.83 12.20 -5.59
N VAL A 90 10.71 13.06 -4.58
CA VAL A 90 11.60 14.19 -4.35
C VAL A 90 12.71 13.73 -3.41
N THR A 91 13.97 13.89 -3.83
CA THR A 91 15.13 13.56 -3.00
C THR A 91 15.35 14.62 -1.93
N ASP A 92 16.18 14.32 -0.92
CA ASP A 92 16.60 15.30 0.10
C ASP A 92 17.30 16.54 -0.50
N ALA A 93 17.85 16.42 -1.73
CA ALA A 93 18.44 17.52 -2.48
C ALA A 93 17.40 18.43 -3.16
N GLY A 94 16.11 18.07 -3.12
CA GLY A 94 15.02 18.79 -3.79
C GLY A 94 14.86 18.44 -5.26
N GLU A 95 15.51 17.37 -5.75
CA GLU A 95 15.45 16.93 -7.14
C GLU A 95 14.51 15.73 -7.29
N ILE A 96 13.80 15.65 -8.42
CA ILE A 96 13.00 14.48 -8.78
C ILE A 96 13.91 13.32 -9.21
N ALA A 97 13.66 12.16 -8.62
CA ALA A 97 14.29 10.90 -8.98
C ALA A 97 13.27 9.77 -9.02
N HIS A 98 13.63 8.64 -9.65
CA HIS A 98 12.86 7.41 -9.54
C HIS A 98 13.53 6.46 -8.52
N PRO A 99 12.78 5.88 -7.56
CA PRO A 99 13.34 4.99 -6.56
C PRO A 99 14.15 3.82 -7.16
N TYR A 100 13.65 3.23 -8.25
CA TYR A 100 14.27 2.04 -8.88
C TYR A 100 15.58 2.31 -9.63
N ALA A 101 16.08 3.54 -9.60
CA ALA A 101 17.37 3.93 -10.16
C ALA A 101 18.34 4.43 -9.07
N GLN A 102 18.02 4.22 -7.79
CA GLN A 102 18.87 4.63 -6.66
C GLN A 102 19.69 3.46 -6.12
N ASP A 103 20.89 3.75 -5.60
CA ASP A 103 21.78 2.71 -5.05
C ASP A 103 21.18 2.07 -3.78
N THR A 104 20.46 2.84 -2.96
CA THR A 104 19.76 2.30 -1.78
C THR A 104 18.66 1.31 -2.16
N TYR A 105 18.03 1.49 -3.32
CA TYR A 105 17.10 0.51 -3.87
C TYR A 105 17.81 -0.77 -4.30
N ARG A 106 18.97 -0.67 -4.96
CA ARG A 106 19.79 -1.85 -5.29
C ARG A 106 20.13 -2.65 -4.04
N ILE A 107 20.65 -1.98 -3.02
CA ILE A 107 21.04 -2.62 -1.75
C ILE A 107 19.84 -3.29 -1.10
N GLY A 108 18.74 -2.56 -0.91
CA GLY A 108 17.54 -3.10 -0.28
C GLY A 108 16.94 -4.27 -1.05
N LEU A 109 16.87 -4.18 -2.38
CA LEU A 109 16.27 -5.24 -3.19
C LEU A 109 17.14 -6.50 -3.24
N SER A 110 18.47 -6.36 -3.11
CA SER A 110 19.39 -7.50 -2.91
C SER A 110 19.01 -8.29 -1.65
N HIS A 111 18.78 -7.60 -0.53
CA HIS A 111 18.34 -8.25 0.72
C HIS A 111 16.91 -8.81 0.64
N VAL A 112 15.99 -8.15 -0.07
CA VAL A 112 14.65 -8.71 -0.33
C VAL A 112 14.74 -10.01 -1.12
N ALA A 113 15.65 -10.09 -2.10
CA ALA A 113 15.91 -11.32 -2.84
C ALA A 113 16.50 -12.42 -1.94
N ASP A 114 17.39 -12.08 -1.01
CA ASP A 114 17.89 -13.02 0.01
C ASP A 114 16.75 -13.56 0.89
N TRP A 115 15.86 -12.68 1.39
CA TRP A 115 14.70 -13.09 2.19
C TRP A 115 13.74 -14.00 1.42
N TYR A 116 13.55 -13.74 0.12
CA TYR A 116 12.79 -14.64 -0.75
C TYR A 116 13.50 -16.00 -0.93
N ALA A 117 14.81 -16.01 -1.19
CA ALA A 117 15.60 -17.23 -1.34
C ALA A 117 15.65 -18.08 -0.05
N GLU A 118 15.61 -17.43 1.12
CA GLU A 118 15.48 -18.06 2.43
C GLU A 118 14.06 -18.60 2.70
N GLY A 119 13.07 -18.26 1.88
CA GLY A 119 11.67 -18.65 2.11
C GLY A 119 11.02 -17.90 3.27
N LEU A 120 11.49 -16.69 3.59
CA LEU A 120 10.84 -15.79 4.55
C LEU A 120 9.67 -15.04 3.92
N ILE A 121 9.71 -14.86 2.60
CA ILE A 121 8.64 -14.24 1.81
C ILE A 121 7.85 -15.35 1.12
N ASP A 122 6.53 -15.17 1.03
CA ASP A 122 5.63 -16.04 0.29
C ASP A 122 6.13 -16.36 -1.14
N ASN A 123 6.29 -17.64 -1.45
CA ASN A 123 6.73 -18.10 -2.79
C ASN A 123 5.72 -17.73 -3.89
N GLU A 124 4.46 -17.49 -3.54
CA GLU A 124 3.41 -17.07 -4.49
C GLU A 124 3.16 -15.56 -4.47
N VAL A 125 4.09 -14.75 -3.93
CA VAL A 125 3.81 -13.33 -3.67
C VAL A 125 3.43 -12.51 -4.92
N PHE A 126 3.94 -12.88 -6.10
CA PHE A 126 3.57 -12.24 -7.38
C PHE A 126 2.30 -12.81 -8.02
N THR A 127 1.72 -13.90 -7.48
CA THR A 127 0.59 -14.62 -8.10
C THR A 127 -0.62 -14.77 -7.20
N ARG A 128 -0.46 -14.72 -5.87
CA ARG A 128 -1.55 -14.92 -4.90
C ARG A 128 -2.57 -13.78 -4.96
N GLY A 129 -2.09 -12.54 -4.97
CA GLY A 129 -2.92 -11.34 -5.10
C GLY A 129 -3.90 -11.15 -3.95
N VAL A 130 -5.08 -10.60 -4.26
CA VAL A 130 -6.05 -10.11 -3.26
C VAL A 130 -6.55 -11.15 -2.25
N SER A 131 -6.45 -12.45 -2.56
CA SER A 131 -6.87 -13.54 -1.66
C SER A 131 -5.84 -13.88 -0.58
N ALA A 132 -4.67 -13.23 -0.58
CA ALA A 132 -3.57 -13.61 0.29
C ALA A 132 -3.93 -13.66 1.77
N ARG A 133 -4.55 -12.59 2.30
CA ARG A 133 -4.99 -12.56 3.70
C ARG A 133 -6.04 -13.62 4.00
N ASP A 134 -7.09 -13.71 3.16
CA ASP A 134 -8.18 -14.66 3.37
C ASP A 134 -7.66 -16.10 3.44
N TYR A 135 -6.76 -16.48 2.54
CA TYR A 135 -6.20 -17.82 2.52
C TYR A 135 -5.20 -18.03 3.65
N LEU A 136 -4.14 -17.21 3.74
CA LEU A 136 -3.01 -17.47 4.63
C LEU A 136 -3.35 -17.29 6.10
N LEU A 137 -4.23 -16.36 6.44
CA LEU A 137 -4.65 -16.18 7.84
C LEU A 137 -5.67 -17.25 8.26
N SER A 138 -6.63 -17.61 7.40
CA SER A 138 -7.65 -18.60 7.77
C SER A 138 -7.12 -20.03 7.84
N GLU A 139 -6.08 -20.35 7.08
CA GLU A 139 -5.36 -21.62 7.16
C GLU A 139 -4.24 -21.62 8.22
N ASN A 140 -4.12 -20.54 9.01
CA ASN A 140 -3.12 -20.38 10.07
C ASN A 140 -1.66 -20.49 9.58
N LEU A 141 -1.37 -19.96 8.39
CA LEU A 141 -0.05 -20.02 7.74
C LEU A 141 0.70 -18.68 7.76
N GLY A 142 0.00 -17.54 7.71
CA GLY A 142 0.60 -16.22 7.57
C GLY A 142 1.05 -15.60 8.91
N GLY A 143 2.32 -15.16 8.99
CA GLY A 143 2.91 -14.57 10.20
C GLY A 143 2.90 -13.04 10.27
N MET A 144 3.20 -12.37 9.16
CA MET A 144 3.37 -10.92 9.09
C MET A 144 2.97 -10.36 7.71
N THR A 145 2.44 -9.14 7.68
CA THR A 145 2.12 -8.42 6.44
C THR A 145 2.29 -6.91 6.60
N HIS A 146 2.30 -6.18 5.48
CA HIS A 146 2.15 -4.73 5.44
C HIS A 146 0.88 -4.36 4.65
N ASP A 147 -0.18 -3.91 5.33
CA ASP A 147 -1.50 -3.73 4.72
C ASP A 147 -2.41 -2.76 5.50
N TRP A 148 -3.59 -2.44 4.96
CA TRP A 148 -4.50 -1.41 5.45
C TRP A 148 -5.07 -1.72 6.84
N PHE A 149 -4.91 -0.77 7.77
CA PHE A 149 -5.31 -0.88 9.18
C PHE A 149 -6.71 -1.49 9.39
N ALA A 150 -7.73 -0.85 8.82
CA ALA A 150 -9.12 -1.21 9.08
C ALA A 150 -9.46 -2.63 8.59
N SER A 151 -9.07 -2.97 7.36
CA SER A 151 -9.39 -4.28 6.78
C SER A 151 -8.56 -5.43 7.33
N THR A 152 -7.31 -5.18 7.72
CA THR A 152 -6.45 -6.23 8.29
C THR A 152 -6.83 -6.54 9.74
N SER A 153 -7.21 -5.53 10.53
CA SER A 153 -7.61 -5.76 11.92
C SER A 153 -8.95 -6.49 12.09
N GLY A 154 -9.77 -6.57 11.03
CA GLY A 154 -11.02 -7.34 11.05
C GLY A 154 -10.82 -8.85 11.20
N TYR A 155 -9.65 -9.38 10.85
CA TYR A 155 -9.38 -10.83 10.90
C TYR A 155 -9.37 -11.39 12.33
N ASN A 156 -9.01 -10.59 13.34
CA ASN A 156 -9.09 -11.03 14.74
C ASN A 156 -10.52 -11.47 15.09
N ALA A 157 -11.52 -10.66 14.72
CA ALA A 157 -12.92 -11.02 14.96
C ALA A 157 -13.39 -12.17 14.05
N ALA A 158 -12.97 -12.18 12.78
CA ALA A 158 -13.41 -13.18 11.80
C ALA A 158 -12.84 -14.59 12.04
N LEU A 159 -11.71 -14.70 12.76
CA LEU A 159 -10.98 -15.96 12.95
C LEU A 159 -10.98 -16.47 14.40
N ILE A 160 -11.48 -15.70 15.37
CA ILE A 160 -11.44 -16.07 16.81
C ILE A 160 -12.06 -17.44 17.13
N ASP A 161 -13.14 -17.80 16.42
CA ASP A 161 -13.84 -19.07 16.60
C ASP A 161 -13.22 -20.23 15.81
N LYS A 162 -12.28 -19.94 14.89
CA LYS A 162 -11.64 -20.92 13.99
C LYS A 162 -10.22 -21.26 14.43
N ILE A 163 -9.49 -20.27 14.93
CA ILE A 163 -8.11 -20.38 15.38
C ILE A 163 -8.07 -19.84 16.80
N GLU A 164 -7.99 -20.76 17.77
CA GLU A 164 -7.95 -20.39 19.19
C GLU A 164 -6.73 -19.51 19.48
N GLY A 165 -6.97 -18.34 20.07
CA GLY A 165 -5.91 -17.42 20.44
C GLY A 165 -5.36 -16.55 19.30
N PHE A 166 -5.93 -16.60 18.09
CA PHE A 166 -5.49 -15.77 16.97
C PHE A 166 -5.43 -14.28 17.35
N ASP A 167 -4.25 -13.68 17.25
CA ASP A 167 -4.04 -12.26 17.56
C ASP A 167 -3.09 -11.60 16.56
N PHE A 168 -3.67 -10.90 15.59
CA PHE A 168 -2.95 -10.21 14.52
C PHE A 168 -3.04 -8.69 14.69
N ILE A 169 -1.96 -8.08 15.15
CA ILE A 169 -1.97 -6.69 15.60
C ILE A 169 -0.97 -5.83 14.83
N PRO A 170 -1.26 -4.54 14.66
CA PRO A 170 -0.28 -3.61 14.11
C PRO A 170 0.86 -3.37 15.10
N PHE A 171 2.06 -3.14 14.57
CA PHE A 171 3.24 -2.72 15.33
C PHE A 171 4.03 -1.67 14.53
N LEU A 172 4.96 -0.96 15.19
CA LEU A 172 5.76 0.08 14.52
C LEU A 172 6.56 -0.50 13.35
N PRO A 173 6.75 0.25 12.24
CA PRO A 173 7.71 -0.13 11.22
C PRO A 173 9.08 -0.39 11.87
N PRO A 174 9.72 -1.55 11.65
CA PRO A 174 11.05 -1.80 12.18
C PRO A 174 12.01 -0.70 11.75
N ALA A 175 12.95 -0.36 12.63
CA ALA A 175 14.01 0.56 12.28
C ALA A 175 14.88 -0.04 11.16
N SER A 176 15.20 0.78 10.17
CA SER A 176 16.11 0.42 9.09
C SER A 176 17.54 0.22 9.60
N VAL A 177 18.46 -0.19 8.72
CA VAL A 177 19.90 -0.28 9.01
C VAL A 177 20.53 1.03 9.51
N SER A 178 19.91 2.20 9.27
CA SER A 178 20.35 3.48 9.82
C SER A 178 19.67 3.88 11.13
N GLY A 179 18.76 3.05 11.65
CA GLY A 179 17.97 3.31 12.85
C GLY A 179 16.75 4.19 12.62
N LYS A 180 16.36 4.43 11.36
CA LYS A 180 15.16 5.23 11.02
C LYS A 180 13.94 4.34 10.89
N ARG A 181 12.80 4.79 11.41
CA ARG A 181 11.51 4.15 11.13
C ARG A 181 10.78 4.95 10.05
N ILE A 182 10.33 4.26 9.01
CA ILE A 182 9.61 4.88 7.91
C ILE A 182 8.33 4.09 7.63
N GLU A 183 7.22 4.81 7.57
CA GLU A 183 5.99 4.37 6.91
C GLU A 183 5.90 5.11 5.57
N GLU A 184 6.30 4.42 4.50
CA GLU A 184 6.32 5.01 3.14
C GLU A 184 4.90 5.25 2.61
N HIS A 185 3.94 4.45 3.08
CA HIS A 185 2.57 4.49 2.62
C HIS A 185 1.69 5.38 3.52
N SER A 186 1.23 6.50 2.98
CA SER A 186 0.17 7.32 3.60
C SER A 186 -0.98 7.55 2.65
N ARG A 187 -2.12 8.04 3.14
CA ARG A 187 -3.22 8.43 2.26
C ARG A 187 -2.86 9.73 1.54
N ILE A 188 -2.67 9.67 0.22
CA ILE A 188 -2.44 10.88 -0.56
C ILE A 188 -3.72 11.73 -0.64
N PRO A 189 -3.63 13.07 -0.60
CA PRO A 189 -4.80 13.95 -0.63
C PRO A 189 -5.65 13.83 -1.91
N ILE A 190 -5.04 13.41 -3.02
CA ILE A 190 -5.68 13.26 -4.33
C ILE A 190 -5.15 11.99 -4.97
N LYS A 191 -6.04 11.03 -5.25
CA LYS A 191 -5.67 9.82 -6.00
C LYS A 191 -5.70 10.10 -7.51
N PRO A 192 -4.85 9.42 -8.31
CA PRO A 192 -4.93 9.45 -9.78
C PRO A 192 -6.13 8.63 -10.33
N ASP A 193 -7.16 8.44 -9.51
CA ASP A 193 -8.41 7.76 -9.83
C ASP A 193 -9.52 8.81 -10.01
N GLY A 194 -10.52 8.53 -10.85
CA GLY A 194 -11.65 9.44 -11.02
C GLY A 194 -12.40 9.22 -12.33
N TRP A 195 -13.04 10.28 -12.80
CA TRP A 195 -13.80 10.26 -14.06
C TRP A 195 -13.68 11.56 -14.84
N ALA A 196 -13.87 11.48 -16.15
CA ALA A 196 -13.72 12.58 -17.09
C ALA A 196 -14.96 12.74 -17.98
N ILE A 197 -15.13 13.93 -18.56
CA ILE A 197 -16.16 14.21 -19.56
C ILE A 197 -15.52 14.10 -20.95
N SER A 198 -15.95 13.11 -21.73
CA SER A 198 -15.51 12.93 -23.12
C SER A 198 -15.92 14.11 -24.01
N HIS A 199 -15.12 14.41 -25.04
CA HIS A 199 -15.46 15.39 -26.08
C HIS A 199 -16.72 15.01 -26.88
N THR A 200 -17.17 13.75 -26.81
CA THR A 200 -18.38 13.27 -27.48
C THR A 200 -19.65 13.39 -26.64
N ASN A 201 -19.54 13.79 -25.36
CA ASN A 201 -20.70 13.93 -24.47
C ASN A 201 -21.57 15.12 -24.92
N GLN A 202 -22.83 14.84 -25.27
CA GLN A 202 -23.79 15.85 -25.74
C GLN A 202 -24.42 16.68 -24.61
N HIS A 203 -24.20 16.28 -23.35
CA HIS A 203 -24.78 16.87 -22.14
C HIS A 203 -23.71 17.20 -21.08
N PRO A 204 -22.69 18.00 -21.41
CA PRO A 204 -21.58 18.28 -20.49
C PRO A 204 -22.02 19.08 -19.25
N ILE A 205 -23.04 19.94 -19.38
CA ILE A 205 -23.56 20.75 -18.25
C ILE A 205 -24.33 19.86 -17.27
N GLU A 206 -25.13 18.93 -17.75
CA GLU A 206 -25.85 17.97 -16.91
C GLU A 206 -24.86 16.99 -16.26
N THR A 207 -23.85 16.56 -17.01
CA THR A 207 -22.81 15.65 -16.51
C THR A 207 -21.99 16.29 -15.39
N ILE A 208 -21.57 17.56 -15.53
CA ILE A 208 -20.81 18.21 -14.46
C ILE A 208 -21.66 18.46 -13.21
N LYS A 209 -22.97 18.71 -13.34
CA LYS A 209 -23.90 18.76 -12.19
C LYS A 209 -24.05 17.40 -11.52
N TYR A 210 -24.03 16.31 -12.30
CA TYR A 210 -24.01 14.96 -11.74
C TYR A 210 -22.70 14.64 -11.02
N PHE A 211 -21.56 15.12 -11.50
CA PHE A 211 -20.29 15.01 -10.77
C PHE A 211 -20.32 15.82 -9.46
N ASP A 212 -20.82 17.04 -9.51
CA ASP A 212 -20.99 17.93 -8.34
C ASP A 212 -21.86 17.29 -7.24
N PHE A 213 -22.90 16.54 -7.61
CA PHE A 213 -23.72 15.79 -6.66
C PHE A 213 -22.89 14.91 -5.71
N TRP A 214 -21.83 14.26 -6.19
CA TRP A 214 -21.00 13.37 -5.36
C TRP A 214 -20.13 14.10 -4.32
N PHE A 215 -20.08 15.42 -4.38
CA PHE A 215 -19.42 16.29 -3.40
C PHE A 215 -20.43 17.01 -2.48
N THR A 216 -21.73 16.82 -2.70
CA THR A 216 -22.77 17.23 -1.74
C THR A 216 -22.83 16.27 -0.55
N GLU A 217 -23.44 16.68 0.56
CA GLU A 217 -23.64 15.81 1.73
C GLU A 217 -24.37 14.51 1.35
N THR A 218 -25.47 14.59 0.60
CA THR A 218 -26.23 13.41 0.16
C THR A 218 -25.40 12.49 -0.72
N GLY A 219 -24.66 13.03 -1.69
CA GLY A 219 -23.81 12.22 -2.57
C GLY A 219 -22.61 11.62 -1.83
N ARG A 220 -22.03 12.36 -0.87
CA ARG A 220 -20.95 11.88 -0.01
C ARG A 220 -21.41 10.74 0.89
N LEU A 221 -22.58 10.85 1.52
CA LEU A 221 -23.17 9.77 2.32
C LEU A 221 -23.45 8.53 1.46
N LEU A 222 -24.07 8.71 0.29
CA LEU A 222 -24.37 7.59 -0.62
C LEU A 222 -23.10 6.89 -1.12
N SER A 223 -22.06 7.66 -1.47
CA SER A 223 -20.79 7.10 -1.96
C SER A 223 -19.94 6.45 -0.88
N ASN A 224 -20.10 6.85 0.39
CA ASN A 224 -19.29 6.34 1.49
C ASN A 224 -19.94 5.24 2.31
N PHE A 225 -21.25 5.30 2.51
CA PHE A 225 -21.99 4.41 3.40
C PHE A 225 -22.97 3.48 2.66
N GLY A 226 -23.24 3.73 1.38
CA GLY A 226 -24.27 3.03 0.62
C GLY A 226 -25.67 3.63 0.85
N VAL A 227 -26.70 2.79 0.87
CA VAL A 227 -28.10 3.24 0.89
C VAL A 227 -28.62 3.31 2.33
N GLU A 228 -29.14 4.49 2.71
CA GLU A 228 -29.80 4.68 4.02
C GLU A 228 -31.01 3.74 4.15
N GLY A 229 -31.18 3.10 5.30
CA GLY A 229 -32.18 2.07 5.53
C GLY A 229 -31.77 0.67 5.07
N GLU A 230 -30.71 0.52 4.27
CA GLU A 230 -30.18 -0.77 3.82
C GLU A 230 -28.85 -1.10 4.50
N THR A 231 -27.84 -0.25 4.35
CA THR A 231 -26.49 -0.47 4.90
C THR A 231 -26.23 0.36 6.16
N TRP A 232 -26.89 1.51 6.30
CA TRP A 232 -26.70 2.44 7.42
C TRP A 232 -28.00 3.19 7.74
N ASP A 233 -28.10 3.82 8.90
CA ASP A 233 -29.16 4.76 9.27
C ASP A 233 -28.58 6.04 9.88
N MET A 234 -29.29 7.15 9.78
CA MET A 234 -28.95 8.38 10.51
C MET A 234 -29.34 8.24 11.99
N ILE A 235 -28.36 8.27 12.89
CA ILE A 235 -28.56 8.19 14.34
C ILE A 235 -27.86 9.39 14.99
N ASP A 236 -28.62 10.23 15.69
CA ASP A 236 -28.12 11.43 16.37
C ASP A 236 -27.30 12.39 15.48
N GLY A 237 -27.64 12.45 14.18
CA GLY A 237 -26.97 13.31 13.20
C GLY A 237 -25.71 12.70 12.59
N GLU A 238 -25.37 11.45 12.92
CA GLU A 238 -24.26 10.71 12.34
C GLU A 238 -24.75 9.53 11.50
N PRO A 239 -24.10 9.24 10.35
CA PRO A 239 -24.38 8.03 9.60
C PRO A 239 -23.81 6.82 10.33
N VAL A 240 -24.64 5.88 10.75
CA VAL A 240 -24.23 4.69 11.50
C VAL A 240 -24.53 3.43 10.71
N PHE A 241 -23.51 2.61 10.44
CA PHE A 241 -23.69 1.30 9.80
C PHE A 241 -24.58 0.40 10.64
N LYS A 242 -25.43 -0.37 9.96
CA LYS A 242 -26.27 -1.35 10.64
C LYS A 242 -25.41 -2.50 11.21
N PRO A 243 -25.87 -3.17 12.29
CA PRO A 243 -25.15 -4.30 12.87
C PRO A 243 -24.82 -5.41 11.87
N GLU A 244 -25.68 -5.65 10.87
CA GLU A 244 -25.46 -6.69 9.85
C GLU A 244 -24.26 -6.38 8.94
N VAL A 245 -23.94 -5.09 8.74
CA VAL A 245 -22.77 -4.65 7.98
C VAL A 245 -21.50 -4.81 8.81
N LEU A 246 -21.55 -4.42 10.09
CA LEU A 246 -20.40 -4.44 11.00
C LEU A 246 -20.02 -5.84 11.49
N ASN A 247 -20.99 -6.74 11.63
CA ASN A 247 -20.78 -8.10 12.15
C ASN A 247 -20.69 -9.16 11.04
N SER A 248 -20.45 -8.75 9.80
CA SER A 248 -20.25 -9.65 8.67
C SER A 248 -18.84 -10.24 8.67
N ASP A 249 -18.68 -11.45 8.13
CA ASP A 249 -17.37 -12.10 7.92
C ASP A 249 -16.50 -11.40 6.85
N ARG A 250 -17.05 -10.37 6.19
CA ARG A 250 -16.37 -9.61 5.13
C ARG A 250 -16.12 -8.17 5.57
N ALA A 251 -14.95 -7.64 5.20
CA ALA A 251 -14.62 -6.24 5.40
C ALA A 251 -15.68 -5.30 4.78
N VAL A 252 -16.03 -4.23 5.50
CA VAL A 252 -17.11 -3.30 5.13
C VAL A 252 -16.87 -2.65 3.77
N ASN A 253 -15.63 -2.25 3.46
CA ASN A 253 -15.29 -1.71 2.14
C ASN A 253 -15.62 -2.69 1.01
N SER A 254 -15.37 -3.99 1.18
CA SER A 254 -15.72 -5.01 0.20
C SER A 254 -17.22 -5.20 0.04
N GLN A 255 -18.02 -5.03 1.10
CA GLN A 255 -19.47 -5.02 1.01
C GLN A 255 -19.97 -3.76 0.25
N LEU A 256 -19.36 -2.61 0.50
CA LEU A 256 -19.72 -1.34 -0.14
C LEU A 256 -19.46 -1.34 -1.66
N TRP A 257 -18.39 -1.99 -2.11
CA TRP A 257 -18.10 -2.14 -3.54
C TRP A 257 -19.24 -2.83 -4.30
N GLU A 258 -19.91 -3.82 -3.70
CA GLU A 258 -21.00 -4.58 -4.33
C GLU A 258 -22.24 -3.74 -4.56
N VAL A 259 -22.46 -2.73 -3.72
CA VAL A 259 -23.57 -1.79 -3.82
C VAL A 259 -23.19 -0.47 -4.50
N GLY A 260 -21.99 -0.38 -5.09
CA GLY A 260 -21.52 0.78 -5.85
C GLY A 260 -21.02 1.97 -5.02
N ALA A 261 -20.73 1.74 -3.73
CA ALA A 261 -20.07 2.67 -2.82
C ALA A 261 -18.56 2.35 -2.71
N GLN A 262 -17.75 3.30 -2.24
CA GLN A 262 -16.29 3.18 -2.14
C GLN A 262 -15.57 2.79 -3.45
N ILE A 263 -16.21 3.03 -4.61
CA ILE A 263 -15.63 2.76 -5.93
C ILE A 263 -14.78 3.93 -6.43
N LYS A 264 -13.84 3.64 -7.33
CA LYS A 264 -12.88 4.59 -7.92
C LYS A 264 -13.53 5.59 -8.90
N LYS A 265 -14.38 6.47 -8.39
CA LYS A 265 -15.00 7.59 -9.11
C LYS A 265 -14.54 8.93 -8.54
N GLY A 266 -14.91 10.04 -9.17
CA GLY A 266 -14.66 11.36 -8.57
C GLY A 266 -15.65 11.66 -7.45
N TYR A 267 -15.22 11.51 -6.20
CA TYR A 267 -15.99 11.83 -5.00
C TYR A 267 -15.03 12.10 -3.82
N TRP A 268 -15.56 12.64 -2.74
CA TRP A 268 -14.82 12.89 -1.51
C TRP A 268 -15.11 11.80 -0.48
N GLN A 269 -14.09 11.07 -0.04
CA GLN A 269 -14.23 10.07 1.01
C GLN A 269 -14.61 10.73 2.34
N ASP A 270 -15.25 9.97 3.22
CA ASP A 270 -15.62 10.40 4.56
C ASP A 270 -15.06 9.40 5.57
N TYR A 271 -13.96 9.74 6.25
CA TYR A 271 -13.25 8.81 7.12
C TYR A 271 -14.13 8.22 8.25
N ARG A 272 -15.26 8.85 8.59
CA ARG A 272 -16.25 8.30 9.53
C ARG A 272 -16.78 6.93 9.09
N TYR A 273 -16.85 6.64 7.79
CA TYR A 273 -17.22 5.31 7.30
C TYR A 273 -16.19 4.28 7.77
N GLU A 274 -14.89 4.57 7.61
CA GLU A 274 -13.81 3.65 7.93
C GLU A 274 -13.67 3.44 9.44
N TRP A 275 -13.80 4.53 10.18
CA TRP A 275 -13.64 4.53 11.63
C TRP A 275 -14.59 3.56 12.33
N GLN A 276 -15.83 3.40 11.84
CA GLN A 276 -16.84 2.54 12.46
C GLN A 276 -16.49 1.05 12.46
N TRP A 277 -15.71 0.59 11.48
CA TRP A 277 -15.28 -0.80 11.36
C TRP A 277 -13.77 -0.97 11.52
N THR A 278 -13.05 0.07 11.93
CA THR A 278 -11.67 -0.02 12.40
C THR A 278 -11.68 -0.62 13.80
N ALA A 279 -11.14 -1.83 13.97
CA ALA A 279 -11.12 -2.52 15.27
C ALA A 279 -10.24 -1.78 16.29
N GLU A 280 -10.44 -2.04 17.58
CA GLU A 280 -9.70 -1.38 18.66
C GLU A 280 -8.17 -1.54 18.51
N ALA A 281 -7.69 -2.73 18.12
CA ALA A 281 -6.28 -2.98 17.87
C ALA A 281 -5.71 -2.07 16.75
N ALA A 282 -6.44 -1.88 15.65
CA ALA A 282 -6.05 -0.95 14.60
C ALA A 282 -6.07 0.51 15.06
N ARG A 283 -7.05 0.92 15.87
CA ARG A 283 -7.10 2.28 16.43
C ARG A 283 -5.88 2.56 17.32
N LYS A 284 -5.51 1.61 18.18
CA LYS A 284 -4.26 1.67 18.96
C LYS A 284 -3.02 1.70 18.07
N GLY A 285 -3.03 0.93 16.97
CA GLY A 285 -1.96 0.99 15.98
C GLY A 285 -1.83 2.36 15.31
N ILE A 286 -2.95 3.01 14.99
CA ILE A 286 -2.95 4.39 14.46
C ILE A 286 -2.39 5.36 15.51
N GLU A 287 -2.81 5.23 16.77
CA GLU A 287 -2.26 6.04 17.88
C GLU A 287 -0.75 5.81 18.08
N LEU A 288 -0.30 4.55 17.93
CA LEU A 288 1.12 4.19 17.98
C LEU A 288 1.89 4.82 16.83
N TYR A 289 1.35 4.79 15.61
CA TYR A 289 1.95 5.44 14.44
C TYR A 289 1.96 6.97 14.56
N ASP A 290 0.98 7.56 15.26
CA ASP A 290 0.93 8.99 15.58
C ASP A 290 1.95 9.40 16.66
N SER A 291 2.46 8.44 17.43
CA SER A 291 3.43 8.71 18.51
C SER A 291 4.85 8.95 18.02
N GLU A 292 5.14 8.60 16.76
CA GLU A 292 6.46 8.69 16.12
C GLU A 292 6.38 9.46 14.80
N ASP A 293 7.52 10.01 14.35
CA ASP A 293 7.62 10.69 13.05
C ASP A 293 7.97 9.67 11.95
N LEU A 294 6.95 8.98 11.45
CA LEU A 294 7.10 7.85 10.52
C LEU A 294 6.93 8.23 9.04
N LEU A 295 6.10 9.23 8.76
CA LEU A 295 5.64 9.50 7.40
C LEU A 295 6.73 10.21 6.58
N VAL A 296 6.86 9.79 5.34
CA VAL A 296 7.67 10.49 4.34
C VAL A 296 6.82 11.42 3.49
N ASP A 297 7.43 12.51 3.04
CA ASP A 297 6.81 13.43 2.08
C ASP A 297 6.37 12.66 0.84
N GLN A 298 5.11 12.90 0.45
CA GLN A 298 4.48 12.26 -0.69
C GLN A 298 4.73 13.09 -1.95
N PHE A 299 5.13 12.45 -3.03
CA PHE A 299 5.20 13.08 -4.34
C PHE A 299 3.78 13.35 -4.86
N LEU A 300 3.50 14.62 -5.16
CA LEU A 300 2.17 15.09 -5.60
C LEU A 300 2.09 15.29 -7.11
N GLY A 301 3.08 14.82 -7.86
CA GLY A 301 3.18 15.03 -9.30
C GLY A 301 3.72 16.40 -9.70
N VAL A 302 3.88 16.56 -11.02
CA VAL A 302 4.31 17.81 -11.67
C VAL A 302 3.36 18.16 -12.81
N ALA A 303 3.19 19.46 -13.06
CA ALA A 303 2.39 19.97 -14.17
C ALA A 303 3.25 20.15 -15.43
N PHE A 304 3.21 19.18 -16.34
CA PHE A 304 3.92 19.24 -17.61
C PHE A 304 3.37 20.30 -18.58
N SER A 305 4.27 20.89 -19.36
CA SER A 305 3.96 21.48 -20.66
C SER A 305 3.65 20.39 -21.69
N LYS A 306 3.17 20.78 -22.87
CA LYS A 306 2.83 19.82 -23.93
C LYS A 306 4.07 19.05 -24.40
N GLU A 307 5.18 19.76 -24.60
CA GLU A 307 6.44 19.19 -25.08
C GLU A 307 7.07 18.24 -24.06
N GLU A 308 7.00 18.59 -22.77
CA GLU A 308 7.45 17.71 -21.68
C GLU A 308 6.59 16.44 -21.57
N GLN A 309 5.26 16.59 -21.69
CA GLN A 309 4.33 15.45 -21.71
C GLN A 309 4.65 14.49 -22.87
N GLU A 310 4.96 15.00 -24.06
CA GLU A 310 5.34 14.18 -25.22
C GLU A 310 6.62 13.36 -24.99
N VAL A 311 7.56 13.85 -24.16
CA VAL A 311 8.76 13.10 -23.75
C VAL A 311 8.37 12.01 -22.76
N TYR A 312 7.60 12.35 -21.72
CA TYR A 312 7.14 11.39 -20.71
C TYR A 312 6.35 10.24 -21.34
N ASP A 313 5.33 10.56 -22.16
CA ASP A 313 4.47 9.58 -22.82
C ASP A 313 5.24 8.66 -23.78
N ARG A 314 6.33 9.17 -24.38
CA ARG A 314 7.16 8.41 -25.31
C ARG A 314 8.01 7.36 -24.63
N TYR A 315 8.62 7.70 -23.50
CA TYR A 315 9.68 6.87 -22.90
C TYR A 315 9.23 6.14 -21.63
N TRP A 316 8.53 6.82 -20.73
CA TRP A 316 8.25 6.32 -19.38
C TRP A 316 7.53 4.96 -19.34
N PRO A 317 6.47 4.69 -20.11
CA PRO A 317 5.77 3.40 -20.02
C PRO A 317 6.67 2.19 -20.31
N SER A 318 7.58 2.32 -21.28
CA SER A 318 8.52 1.26 -21.64
C SER A 318 9.62 1.08 -20.60
N ILE A 319 10.11 2.18 -20.03
CA ILE A 319 11.10 2.19 -18.95
C ILE A 319 10.52 1.50 -17.72
N GLN A 320 9.33 1.89 -17.29
CA GLN A 320 8.67 1.30 -16.13
C GLN A 320 8.45 -0.20 -16.33
N THR A 321 7.98 -0.62 -17.51
CA THR A 321 7.82 -2.06 -17.84
C THR A 321 9.13 -2.82 -17.65
N TYR A 322 10.24 -2.29 -18.18
CA TYR A 322 11.56 -2.92 -18.03
C TYR A 322 12.02 -2.96 -16.56
N MET A 323 11.80 -1.88 -15.79
CA MET A 323 12.11 -1.87 -14.35
C MET A 323 11.37 -3.00 -13.61
N LEU A 324 10.07 -3.16 -13.87
CA LEU A 324 9.24 -4.18 -13.21
C LEU A 324 9.66 -5.61 -13.60
N GLU A 325 10.00 -5.85 -14.87
CA GLU A 325 10.52 -7.14 -15.34
C GLU A 325 11.84 -7.51 -14.65
N ARG A 326 12.79 -6.57 -14.55
CA ARG A 326 14.08 -6.80 -13.88
C ARG A 326 13.90 -7.02 -12.38
N GLN A 327 13.10 -6.19 -11.73
CA GLN A 327 12.78 -6.31 -10.32
C GLN A 327 12.20 -7.69 -9.98
N GLN A 328 11.19 -8.16 -10.73
CA GLN A 328 10.63 -9.49 -10.51
C GLN A 328 11.69 -10.58 -10.73
N ALA A 329 12.53 -10.44 -11.77
CA ALA A 329 13.58 -11.41 -12.05
C ALA A 329 14.61 -11.52 -10.91
N TRP A 330 14.99 -10.38 -10.30
CA TRP A 330 15.92 -10.32 -9.17
C TRP A 330 15.32 -10.93 -7.90
N VAL A 331 14.09 -10.55 -7.53
CA VAL A 331 13.43 -11.13 -6.33
C VAL A 331 13.28 -12.65 -6.47
N LEU A 332 12.92 -13.15 -7.66
CA LEU A 332 12.75 -14.58 -7.92
C LEU A 332 14.07 -15.34 -8.12
N GLY A 333 15.23 -14.67 -8.05
CA GLY A 333 16.55 -15.29 -8.22
C GLY A 333 16.88 -15.74 -9.64
N SER A 334 16.16 -15.25 -10.66
CA SER A 334 16.44 -15.52 -12.08
C SER A 334 17.41 -14.50 -12.70
N GLY A 335 17.80 -13.49 -11.93
CA GLY A 335 18.90 -12.54 -12.19
C GLY A 335 19.62 -12.21 -10.89
N ASP A 336 20.70 -11.43 -10.97
CA ASP A 336 21.49 -10.99 -9.82
C ASP A 336 21.59 -9.48 -9.87
N ILE A 337 20.96 -8.81 -8.92
CA ILE A 337 20.82 -7.34 -8.97
C ILE A 337 22.16 -6.62 -8.93
N ASP A 338 23.12 -7.14 -8.18
CA ASP A 338 24.43 -6.52 -8.02
C ASP A 338 25.29 -6.69 -9.28
N ALA A 339 25.23 -7.87 -9.91
CA ALA A 339 25.91 -8.14 -11.17
C ALA A 339 25.26 -7.41 -12.36
N ASP A 340 23.94 -7.24 -12.33
CA ASP A 340 23.16 -6.65 -13.44
C ASP A 340 23.10 -5.12 -13.38
N TRP A 341 23.38 -4.49 -12.22
CA TRP A 341 23.04 -3.09 -11.97
C TRP A 341 23.61 -2.09 -12.98
N ASP A 342 24.89 -2.21 -13.31
CA ASP A 342 25.56 -1.27 -14.24
C ASP A 342 24.94 -1.34 -15.64
N ASP A 343 24.61 -2.55 -16.11
CA ASP A 343 23.94 -2.73 -17.40
C ASP A 343 22.48 -2.28 -17.36
N TYR A 344 21.79 -2.52 -16.24
CA TYR A 344 20.44 -2.05 -15.99
C TYR A 344 20.36 -0.52 -16.09
N ILE A 345 21.19 0.22 -15.34
CA ILE A 345 21.24 1.69 -15.39
C ILE A 345 21.63 2.17 -16.80
N SER A 346 22.61 1.54 -17.44
CA SER A 346 22.98 1.89 -18.82
C SER A 346 21.80 1.70 -19.79
N THR A 347 21.01 0.66 -19.59
CA THR A 347 19.83 0.35 -20.40
C THR A 347 18.71 1.36 -20.17
N LEU A 348 18.41 1.72 -18.91
CA LEU A 348 17.45 2.79 -18.59
C LEU A 348 17.80 4.10 -19.32
N ASN A 349 19.07 4.50 -19.29
CA ASN A 349 19.50 5.74 -19.94
C ASN A 349 19.37 5.66 -21.47
N LYS A 350 19.69 4.52 -22.09
CA LYS A 350 19.45 4.28 -23.53
C LYS A 350 17.96 4.30 -23.90
N MET A 351 17.08 3.95 -22.95
CA MET A 351 15.62 3.99 -23.12
C MET A 351 15.03 5.39 -22.93
N GLY A 352 15.84 6.39 -22.54
CA GLY A 352 15.40 7.77 -22.34
C GLY A 352 15.10 8.14 -20.89
N TYR A 353 15.62 7.39 -19.91
CA TYR A 353 15.42 7.71 -18.49
C TYR A 353 15.90 9.11 -18.13
N ASP A 354 17.09 9.50 -18.59
CA ASP A 354 17.63 10.84 -18.36
C ASP A 354 16.74 11.95 -18.97
N ASP A 355 16.12 11.69 -20.12
CA ASP A 355 15.18 12.63 -20.75
C ASP A 355 13.91 12.79 -19.91
N VAL A 356 13.38 11.68 -19.36
CA VAL A 356 12.20 11.68 -18.48
C VAL A 356 12.50 12.44 -17.18
N ILE A 357 13.62 12.14 -16.52
CA ILE A 357 14.02 12.83 -15.29
C ILE A 357 14.29 14.32 -15.55
N GLY A 358 14.86 14.66 -16.71
CA GLY A 358 15.07 16.05 -17.12
C GLY A 358 13.76 16.84 -17.23
N VAL A 359 12.74 16.29 -17.89
CA VAL A 359 11.44 16.98 -18.01
C VAL A 359 10.67 17.01 -16.69
N MET A 360 10.78 15.97 -15.86
CA MET A 360 10.19 15.93 -14.52
C MET A 360 10.77 17.04 -13.63
N ASN A 361 12.10 17.18 -13.58
CA ASN A 361 12.76 18.24 -12.81
C ASN A 361 12.45 19.63 -13.37
N ALA A 362 12.45 19.81 -14.69
CA ALA A 362 12.08 21.10 -15.30
C ALA A 362 10.65 21.53 -14.94
N ALA A 363 9.71 20.58 -14.92
CA ALA A 363 8.34 20.82 -14.50
C ALA A 363 8.22 21.08 -13.00
N TYR A 364 8.97 20.35 -12.18
CA TYR A 364 9.02 20.52 -10.73
C TYR A 364 9.53 21.92 -10.35
N THR A 365 10.72 22.31 -10.82
CA THR A 365 11.28 23.65 -10.57
C THR A 365 10.33 24.75 -11.03
N ARG A 366 9.68 24.62 -12.20
CA ARG A 366 8.70 25.63 -12.65
C ARG A 366 7.49 25.77 -11.70
N GLN A 367 7.11 24.71 -11.02
CA GLN A 367 5.92 24.66 -10.17
C GLN A 367 6.21 25.05 -8.73
N TYR A 368 7.39 24.70 -8.20
CA TYR A 368 7.70 24.76 -6.77
C TYR A 368 8.88 25.68 -6.40
N ASP A 369 9.67 26.16 -7.38
CA ASP A 369 10.69 27.21 -7.21
C ASP A 369 10.25 28.54 -7.86
#